data_AF-A0A924E8P6-F1
#
_entry.id   AF-A0A924E8P6-F1
#
_cell.length_a   1.000
_cell.length_b   1.000
_cell.length_c   1.000
_cell.angle_alpha   90.00
_cell.angle_beta   90.00
_cell.angle_gamma   90.00
#
_symmetry.space_group_name_H-M   'P 1'
#
loop_
_entity.id
_entity.type
_entity.pdbx_description
1 polymer ?
#
loop_
_entity_poly.entity_id
_entity_poly.type
_entity_poly.pdbx_seq_one_letter_code
_entity_poly.pdbx_strand_id
1 'polypeptide(L)'
;SETRLKGVDVPTLKEQGVNVVLGNWRGVYGAPSISAAQRAALTEMVHKAVKSKTWIEASAKNNWTPAVLTGAAFDKFVDDDFASLRATMVKSGLV
;
A
#
# COMPACT_ATOMS: atom_id res chain seq x y z
N SER A 1 4.10 3.20 11.13
CA SER A 1 5.20 2.97 10.17
C SER A 1 6.30 2.17 10.84
N GLU A 2 7.19 1.55 10.07
CA GLU A 2 8.36 0.82 10.62
C GLU A 2 9.37 1.75 11.30
N THR A 3 9.54 2.95 10.76
CA THR A 3 10.44 3.99 11.25
C THR A 3 9.71 5.34 11.31
N ARG A 4 10.28 6.33 12.01
CA ARG A 4 9.73 7.68 12.07
C ARG A 4 9.64 8.30 10.66
N LEU A 5 8.56 9.04 10.41
CA LEU A 5 8.38 9.73 9.14
C LEU A 5 9.30 10.96 9.08
N LYS A 6 9.86 11.23 7.89
CA LYS A 6 10.71 12.40 7.68
C LYS A 6 9.94 13.68 8.02
N GLY A 7 10.50 14.53 8.87
CA GLY A 7 9.90 15.80 9.27
C GLY A 7 8.78 15.69 10.31
N VAL A 8 8.56 14.50 10.88
CA VAL A 8 7.59 14.28 11.96
C VAL A 8 8.33 13.81 13.21
N ASP A 9 8.36 14.66 14.23
CA ASP A 9 8.95 14.32 15.54
C ASP A 9 7.94 13.64 16.46
N VAL A 10 7.39 12.52 15.98
CA VAL A 10 6.45 11.67 16.75
C VAL A 10 6.98 10.24 16.72
N PRO A 11 7.14 9.57 17.88
CA PRO A 11 7.54 8.17 17.92
C PRO A 11 6.53 7.26 17.22
N THR A 12 7.03 6.23 16.54
CA THR A 12 6.18 5.16 16.01
C THR A 12 5.49 4.39 17.15
N LEU A 13 4.41 3.67 16.84
CA LEU A 13 3.78 2.76 17.81
C LEU A 13 4.79 1.72 18.33
N LYS A 14 5.70 1.22 17.46
CA LYS A 14 6.76 0.29 17.84
C LYS A 14 7.71 0.86 18.87
N GLU A 15 8.16 2.11 18.70
CA GLU A 15 8.98 2.82 19.69
C GLU A 15 8.25 3.06 21.02
N GLN A 16 6.91 3.06 21.00
CA GLN A 16 6.06 3.19 22.19
C GLN A 16 5.68 1.84 22.82
N GLY A 17 6.32 0.74 22.39
CA GLY A 17 6.08 -0.60 22.94
C GLY A 17 4.85 -1.32 22.36
N VAL A 18 4.19 -0.74 21.36
CA VAL A 18 3.06 -1.36 20.65
C VAL A 18 3.56 -1.89 19.31
N ASN A 19 3.71 -3.21 19.18
CA ASN A 19 4.23 -3.84 17.95
C ASN A 19 3.19 -3.84 16.81
N VAL A 20 2.86 -2.64 16.33
CA VAL A 20 1.87 -2.40 15.27
C VAL A 20 2.47 -1.47 14.23
N VAL A 21 2.36 -1.89 12.97
CA VAL A 21 2.59 -1.05 11.80
C VAL A 21 1.31 -1.06 11.00
N LEU A 22 0.71 0.12 10.85
CA LEU A 22 -0.47 0.33 10.04
C LEU A 22 -0.20 1.47 9.06
N GLY A 23 -0.66 1.29 7.83
CA GLY A 23 -0.56 2.28 6.77
C GLY A 23 -1.78 2.20 5.88
N ASN A 24 -2.39 3.34 5.58
CA ASN A 24 -3.50 3.43 4.67
C ASN A 24 -2.96 3.40 3.22
N TRP A 25 -3.35 2.43 2.41
CA TRP A 25 -2.81 2.20 1.06
C TRP A 25 -3.91 2.28 -0.01
N ARG A 26 -3.54 2.40 -1.29
CA ARG A 26 -4.47 2.42 -2.43
C ARG A 26 -3.99 1.46 -3.51
N GLY A 27 -4.93 0.76 -4.14
CA GLY A 27 -4.67 -0.17 -5.23
C GLY A 27 -5.33 0.26 -6.52
N VAL A 28 -4.73 -0.11 -7.65
CA VAL A 28 -5.34 -0.01 -8.98
C VAL A 28 -5.55 -1.43 -9.51
N TYR A 29 -6.78 -1.76 -9.88
CA TYR A 29 -7.18 -3.10 -10.30
C TYR A 29 -7.60 -3.09 -11.77
N GLY A 30 -7.17 -4.12 -12.51
CA GLY A 30 -7.69 -4.40 -13.84
C GLY A 30 -8.99 -5.20 -13.79
N ALA A 31 -9.75 -5.20 -14.88
CA ALA A 31 -10.97 -6.00 -14.98
C ALA A 31 -10.68 -7.51 -14.92
N PRO A 32 -11.57 -8.31 -14.34
CA PRO A 32 -11.47 -9.77 -14.42
C PRO A 32 -11.70 -10.16 -15.89
N SER A 33 -10.75 -10.88 -16.50
CA SER A 33 -10.72 -11.32 -17.92
C SER A 33 -9.81 -10.53 -18.87
N ILE A 34 -9.00 -9.59 -18.39
CA ILE A 34 -7.91 -9.05 -19.24
C ILE A 34 -6.86 -10.13 -19.51
N SER A 35 -6.28 -10.13 -20.72
CA SER A 35 -5.18 -11.03 -21.06
C SER A 35 -3.92 -10.68 -20.27
N ALA A 36 -2.97 -11.62 -20.20
CA ALA A 36 -1.67 -11.38 -19.56
C ALA A 36 -0.92 -10.19 -20.20
N ALA A 37 -1.01 -10.04 -21.52
CA ALA A 37 -0.40 -8.93 -22.25
C ALA A 37 -1.07 -7.58 -21.89
N GLN A 38 -2.40 -7.55 -21.80
CA GLN A 38 -3.13 -6.35 -21.36
C GLN A 38 -2.79 -6.00 -19.90
N ARG A 39 -2.70 -6.99 -19.00
CA ARG A 39 -2.28 -6.77 -17.60
C ARG A 39 -0.88 -6.16 -17.53
N ALA A 40 0.07 -6.70 -18.29
CA ALA A 40 1.43 -6.19 -18.34
C ALA A 40 1.47 -4.74 -18.82
N ALA A 41 0.80 -4.43 -19.93
CA ALA A 41 0.74 -3.08 -20.49
C ALA A 41 0.11 -2.06 -19.50
N LEU A 42 -1.02 -2.40 -18.87
CA LEU A 42 -1.67 -1.55 -17.88
C LEU A 42 -0.77 -1.33 -16.65
N THR A 43 -0.13 -2.40 -16.16
CA THR A 43 0.80 -2.31 -15.03
C THR A 43 1.98 -1.40 -15.34
N GLU A 44 2.55 -1.51 -16.54
CA GLU A 44 3.66 -0.65 -16.98
C GLU A 44 3.24 0.82 -17.08
N MET A 45 2.05 1.10 -17.62
CA MET A 45 1.52 2.47 -17.69
C MET A 45 1.38 3.11 -16.30
N VAL A 46 0.79 2.39 -15.34
CA VAL A 46 0.68 2.87 -13.95
C VAL A 46 2.06 3.04 -13.32
N HIS A 47 2.97 2.09 -13.54
CA HIS A 47 4.32 2.16 -13.00
C HIS A 47 5.13 3.34 -13.55
N LYS A 48 4.92 3.71 -14.82
CA LYS A 48 5.47 4.95 -15.40
C LYS A 48 4.82 6.19 -14.79
N ALA A 49 3.50 6.19 -14.62
CA ALA A 49 2.77 7.31 -14.05
C ALA A 49 3.23 7.64 -12.62
N VAL A 50 3.43 6.63 -11.76
CA VAL A 50 3.90 6.85 -10.37
C VAL A 50 5.36 7.31 -10.28
N LYS A 51 6.12 7.22 -11.36
CA LYS A 51 7.49 7.76 -11.47
C LYS A 51 7.53 9.16 -12.09
N SER A 52 6.40 9.67 -12.56
CA SER A 52 6.34 11.00 -13.16
C SER A 52 6.59 12.08 -12.11
N LYS A 53 7.17 13.20 -12.55
CA LYS A 53 7.44 14.37 -11.71
C LYS A 53 6.15 14.89 -11.04
N THR A 54 5.06 14.96 -11.81
CA THR A 54 3.76 15.42 -11.31
C THR A 54 3.22 14.52 -10.19
N TRP A 55 3.36 13.20 -10.31
CA TRP A 55 2.95 12.28 -9.24
C TRP A 55 3.83 12.39 -8.00
N ILE A 56 5.15 12.52 -8.17
CA ILE A 56 6.09 12.66 -7.05
C ILE A 56 5.80 13.97 -6.28
N GLU A 57 5.58 15.07 -6.99
CA GLU A 57 5.21 16.36 -6.40
C GLU A 57 3.85 16.29 -5.68
N ALA A 58 2.85 15.65 -6.29
CA ALA A 58 1.55 15.44 -5.67
C ALA A 58 1.67 14.58 -4.40
N SER A 59 2.48 13.51 -4.44
CA SER A 59 2.70 12.63 -3.28
C SER A 59 3.36 13.39 -2.13
N ALA A 60 4.37 14.21 -2.41
CA ALA A 60 5.02 15.07 -1.42
C ALA A 60 4.04 16.10 -0.83
N LYS A 61 3.25 16.78 -1.67
CA LYS A 61 2.25 17.77 -1.24
C LYS A 61 1.18 17.17 -0.32
N ASN A 62 0.79 15.91 -0.57
CA ASN A 62 -0.24 15.22 0.20
C ASN A 62 0.32 14.36 1.35
N ASN A 63 1.63 14.43 1.62
CA ASN A 63 2.31 13.60 2.62
C ASN A 63 2.10 12.08 2.43
N TRP A 64 2.04 11.64 1.16
CA TRP A 64 1.95 10.22 0.82
C TRP A 64 3.34 9.62 0.68
N THR A 65 3.56 8.51 1.37
CA THR A 65 4.79 7.73 1.26
C THR A 65 4.71 6.74 0.09
N PRO A 66 5.69 6.69 -0.82
CA PRO A 66 5.70 5.69 -1.88
C PRO A 66 5.73 4.26 -1.33
N ALA A 67 4.79 3.43 -1.76
CA ALA A 67 4.69 2.01 -1.43
C ALA A 67 4.25 1.21 -2.67
N VAL A 68 5.02 1.35 -3.76
CA VAL A 68 4.65 0.78 -5.06
C VAL A 68 4.95 -0.72 -5.07
N LEU A 69 3.90 -1.53 -5.16
CA LEU A 69 3.96 -2.97 -5.41
C LEU A 69 3.23 -3.29 -6.72
N THR A 70 3.74 -4.26 -7.47
CA THR A 70 3.11 -4.73 -8.72
C THR A 70 3.20 -6.25 -8.82
N GLY A 71 2.39 -6.84 -9.71
CA GLY A 71 2.42 -8.28 -9.99
C GLY A 71 2.20 -9.13 -8.73
N ALA A 72 2.91 -10.25 -8.64
CA ALA A 72 2.74 -11.23 -7.56
C ALA A 72 3.01 -10.66 -6.15
N ALA A 73 3.86 -9.64 -6.03
CA ALA A 73 4.11 -8.98 -4.75
C ALA A 73 2.89 -8.17 -4.28
N PHE A 74 2.19 -7.51 -5.22
CA PHE A 74 0.94 -6.82 -4.91
C PHE A 74 -0.18 -7.83 -4.62
N ASP A 75 -0.30 -8.89 -5.42
CA ASP A 75 -1.29 -9.94 -5.23
C ASP A 75 -1.15 -10.56 -3.82
N LYS A 76 0.07 -10.95 -3.44
CA LYS A 76 0.37 -11.49 -2.10
C LYS A 76 0.05 -10.50 -0.98
N PHE A 77 0.40 -9.22 -1.16
CA PHE A 77 0.14 -8.20 -0.14
C PHE A 77 -1.35 -8.05 0.15
N VAL A 78 -2.20 -8.03 -0.89
CA VAL A 78 -3.66 -7.91 -0.73
C VAL A 78 -4.23 -9.13 0.00
N ASP A 79 -3.78 -10.34 -0.35
CA ASP A 79 -4.21 -11.58 0.32
C ASP A 79 -3.84 -11.58 1.80
N ASP A 80 -2.59 -11.21 2.13
CA ASP A 80 -2.10 -11.14 3.51
C ASP A 80 -2.85 -10.08 4.33
N ASP A 81 -3.07 -8.88 3.77
CA ASP A 81 -3.75 -7.77 4.44
C ASP A 81 -5.22 -8.13 4.73
N PHE A 82 -5.91 -8.74 3.77
CA PHE A 82 -7.29 -9.19 3.94
C PHE A 82 -7.41 -10.28 5.01
N ALA A 83 -6.50 -11.26 5.01
CA ALA A 83 -6.45 -12.30 6.04
C ALA A 83 -6.20 -11.71 7.44
N SER A 84 -5.25 -10.78 7.55
CA SER A 84 -4.92 -10.08 8.81
C SER A 84 -6.10 -9.25 9.33
N LEU A 85 -6.76 -8.49 8.43
CA LEU A 85 -7.94 -7.69 8.77
C LEU A 85 -9.06 -8.58 9.28
N ARG A 86 -9.39 -9.67 8.57
CA ARG A 86 -10.43 -10.62 8.99
C ARG A 86 -10.12 -11.20 10.37
N ALA A 87 -8.89 -11.64 10.60
CA ALA A 87 -8.47 -12.18 11.90
C ALA A 87 -8.62 -11.14 13.02
N THR A 88 -8.32 -9.88 12.74
CA THR A 88 -8.50 -8.76 13.68
C THR A 88 -9.97 -8.52 13.99
N MET A 89 -10.84 -8.48 12.97
CA MET A 89 -12.28 -8.26 13.16
C MET A 89 -12.93 -9.35 14.01
N VAL A 90 -12.57 -10.62 13.78
CA VAL A 90 -13.07 -11.77 14.57
C VAL A 90 -12.62 -11.66 16.03
N LYS A 91 -11.33 -11.40 16.28
CA LYS A 91 -10.80 -11.28 17.65
C LYS A 91 -11.40 -10.12 18.43
N SER A 92 -11.81 -9.07 17.72
CA SER A 92 -12.46 -7.88 18.29
C SER A 92 -13.98 -8.02 18.42
N GLY A 93 -14.57 -9.15 18.00
CA GLY A 93 -16.03 -9.37 18.08
C GLY A 93 -16.87 -8.52 17.12
N LEU A 94 -16.25 -8.01 16.05
CA LEU A 94 -16.97 -7.22 15.04
C LEU A 94 -17.68 -8.09 14.00
N VAL A 95 -17.25 -9.35 13.86
CA VAL A 95 -17.84 -10.42 13.03
C VAL A 95 -17.63 -11.77 13.67
#